data_AF-A0A832FRA7-F1
#
_entry.id   AF-A0A832FRA7-F1
#
_cell.length_a   1.000
_cell.length_b   1.000
_cell.length_c   1.000
_cell.angle_alpha   90.00
_cell.angle_beta   90.00
_cell.angle_gamma   90.00
#
_symmetry.space_group_name_H-M   'P 1'
#
loop_
_entity.id
_entity.type
_entity.pdbx_description
1 polymer ?
#
loop_
_entity_poly.entity_id
_entity_poly.type
_entity_poly.pdbx_seq_one_letter_code
_entity_poly.pdbx_strand_id
1 'polypeptide(L)'
;KIEDLVDEMILKCQNNKKVLVVTNTVKKAQEVYKTVQEKFNDKNISINILHSRFIWKDRQEKEKAILAVCEQDENGNYKNQNGCIWVCTQLVEASLDIDFDYLFTEASTADSLIQRMGRVWRHRNYNYDGEENIIIATDVKYIVYEEILVKKSIEMIGKNLNDKFLLSQAKRGIVKELYSENNLKQWGSKYLEEWEKYENMINSGWNFILEENAQKAFRDVMSIELIPAKYKQEIEDNLRELNSLSNGNFSNEEKRLKRTNILKEIQKYKVPVPIYLINPKVTQRLINSKQPIEWLNKNYEIGILNKNYEYDENLGLTGKVIEAEEVDSANII
;
A
#
# COMPACT_ATOMS: atom_id res chain seq x y z
N LYS A 1 0.92 11.10 17.38
CA LYS A 1 1.03 10.68 15.95
C LYS A 1 1.67 9.29 15.89
N ILE A 2 1.72 8.66 14.72
CA ILE A 2 2.31 7.31 14.58
C ILE A 2 3.83 7.33 14.78
N GLU A 3 4.48 8.43 14.42
CA GLU A 3 5.93 8.66 14.55
C GLU A 3 6.36 8.78 16.02
N ASP A 4 5.48 9.30 16.88
CA ASP A 4 5.73 9.42 18.32
C ASP A 4 5.78 8.06 19.02
N LEU A 5 5.29 7.00 18.35
CA LEU A 5 5.24 5.63 18.86
C LEU A 5 6.46 4.79 18.42
N VAL A 6 7.39 5.36 17.65
CA VAL A 6 8.56 4.63 17.12
C VAL A 6 9.42 4.01 18.23
N ASP A 7 9.60 4.71 19.35
CA ASP A 7 10.41 4.20 20.46
C ASP A 7 9.76 2.96 21.11
N GLU A 8 8.42 2.93 21.17
CA GLU A 8 7.67 1.77 21.64
C GLU A 8 7.75 0.61 20.65
N MET A 9 7.62 0.87 19.35
CA MET A 9 7.78 -0.14 18.29
C MET A 9 9.15 -0.83 18.38
N ILE A 10 10.22 -0.04 18.54
CA ILE A 10 11.60 -0.53 18.70
C ILE A 10 11.71 -1.38 19.97
N LEU A 11 11.18 -0.91 21.10
CA LEU A 11 11.22 -1.64 22.36
C LEU A 11 10.53 -3.01 22.27
N LYS A 12 9.32 -3.08 21.69
CA LYS A 12 8.63 -4.36 21.47
C LYS A 12 9.49 -5.28 20.60
N CYS A 13 10.05 -4.75 19.53
CA CYS A 13 10.89 -5.51 18.61
C CYS A 13 12.15 -6.07 19.28
N GLN A 14 12.84 -5.29 20.10
CA GLN A 14 14.01 -5.72 20.89
C GLN A 14 13.67 -6.86 21.86
N ASN A 15 12.41 -6.95 22.31
CA ASN A 15 11.91 -8.07 23.10
C ASN A 15 11.46 -9.27 22.25
N ASN A 16 12.04 -9.42 21.05
CA ASN A 16 11.75 -10.49 20.09
C ASN A 16 10.29 -10.55 19.61
N LYS A 17 9.58 -9.41 19.64
CA LYS A 17 8.22 -9.33 19.13
C LYS A 17 8.18 -8.90 17.68
N LYS A 18 7.22 -9.43 16.94
CA LYS A 18 6.92 -9.03 15.56
C LYS A 18 5.93 -7.88 15.58
N VAL A 19 6.34 -6.74 15.04
CA VAL A 19 5.58 -5.50 15.04
C VAL A 19 5.12 -5.17 13.63
N LEU A 20 3.80 -5.05 13.45
CA LEU A 20 3.19 -4.53 12.23
C LEU A 20 2.85 -3.06 12.44
N VAL A 21 3.33 -2.20 11.55
CA VAL A 21 2.98 -0.78 11.52
C VAL A 21 2.15 -0.52 10.27
N VAL A 22 0.94 0.02 10.39
CA VAL A 22 0.07 0.31 9.25
C VAL A 22 -0.22 1.81 9.17
N THR A 23 0.21 2.44 8.09
CA THR A 23 -0.05 3.85 7.79
C THR A 23 -1.05 3.98 6.65
N ASN A 24 -1.74 5.11 6.58
CA ASN A 24 -2.77 5.36 5.58
C ASN A 24 -2.18 5.78 4.23
N THR A 25 -0.94 6.28 4.17
CA THR A 25 -0.29 6.73 2.94
C THR A 25 1.12 6.13 2.79
N VAL A 26 1.62 6.07 1.55
CA VAL A 26 2.96 5.54 1.26
C VAL A 26 4.03 6.49 1.78
N LYS A 27 3.81 7.80 1.65
CA LYS A 27 4.67 8.84 2.21
C LYS A 27 4.88 8.62 3.71
N LYS A 28 3.79 8.42 4.46
CA LYS A 28 3.87 8.18 5.91
C LYS A 28 4.61 6.89 6.23
N ALA A 29 4.38 5.81 5.46
CA ALA A 29 5.11 4.56 5.62
C ALA A 29 6.62 4.76 5.46
N GLN A 30 7.05 5.50 4.44
CA GLN A 30 8.46 5.81 4.20
C GLN A 30 9.06 6.71 5.30
N GLU A 31 8.32 7.70 5.79
CA GLU A 31 8.75 8.57 6.91
C GLU A 31 8.96 7.77 8.20
N VAL A 32 7.99 6.92 8.58
CA VAL A 32 8.09 6.06 9.76
C VAL A 32 9.26 5.09 9.60
N TYR A 33 9.38 4.43 8.45
CA TYR A 33 10.48 3.50 8.17
C TYR A 33 11.85 4.15 8.33
N LYS A 34 12.06 5.34 7.76
CA LYS A 34 13.31 6.11 7.91
C LYS A 34 13.57 6.46 9.37
N THR A 35 12.55 6.94 10.09
CA THR A 35 12.67 7.30 11.52
C THR A 35 13.09 6.10 12.36
N VAL A 36 12.51 4.91 12.10
CA VAL A 36 12.89 3.67 12.78
C VAL A 36 14.35 3.32 12.47
N GLN A 37 14.77 3.37 11.20
CA GLN A 37 16.16 3.08 10.81
C GLN A 37 17.18 4.05 11.41
N GLU A 38 16.86 5.33 11.51
CA GLU A 38 17.73 6.35 12.09
C GLU A 38 17.92 6.14 13.59
N LYS A 39 16.84 5.82 14.30
CA LYS A 39 16.87 5.58 15.76
C LYS A 39 17.43 4.22 16.12
N PHE A 40 17.37 3.25 15.22
CA PHE A 40 17.67 1.87 15.53
C PHE A 40 18.43 1.16 14.41
N ASN A 41 19.70 0.88 14.65
CA ASN A 41 20.61 0.23 13.71
C ASN A 41 21.25 -1.02 14.33
N ASP A 42 20.44 -1.88 14.94
CA ASP A 42 20.87 -3.21 15.38
C ASP A 42 20.81 -4.17 14.19
N LYS A 43 21.95 -4.79 13.86
CA LYS A 43 22.08 -5.73 12.74
C LYS A 43 21.25 -7.00 12.91
N ASN A 44 20.80 -7.32 14.13
CA ASN A 44 20.03 -8.52 14.42
C ASN A 44 18.53 -8.35 14.19
N ILE A 45 18.05 -7.11 14.00
CA ILE A 45 16.64 -6.82 13.87
C ILE A 45 16.32 -6.34 12.46
N SER A 46 15.31 -6.99 11.87
CA SER A 46 14.89 -6.70 10.51
C SER A 46 13.80 -5.63 10.49
N ILE A 47 14.12 -4.47 9.92
CA ILE A 47 13.16 -3.39 9.65
C ILE A 47 12.86 -3.40 8.15
N ASN A 48 11.59 -3.59 7.80
CA ASN A 48 11.14 -3.69 6.41
C ASN A 48 9.96 -2.75 6.15
N ILE A 49 9.74 -2.46 4.87
CA ILE A 49 8.59 -1.69 4.38
C ILE A 49 7.95 -2.42 3.19
N LEU A 50 6.62 -2.39 3.11
CA LEU A 50 5.84 -2.96 2.00
C LEU A 50 4.64 -2.07 1.65
N HIS A 51 4.55 -1.69 0.37
CA HIS A 51 3.44 -0.91 -0.18
C HIS A 51 3.30 -1.13 -1.69
N SER A 52 2.32 -0.51 -2.33
CA SER A 52 2.03 -0.69 -3.76
C SER A 52 3.12 -0.17 -4.72
N ARG A 53 3.93 0.80 -4.31
CA ARG A 53 4.90 1.52 -5.18
C ARG A 53 6.27 0.83 -5.38
N PHE A 54 6.32 -0.50 -5.31
CA PHE A 54 7.51 -1.28 -5.68
C PHE A 54 7.36 -1.84 -7.09
N ILE A 55 8.47 -2.02 -7.80
CA ILE A 55 8.44 -2.86 -9.00
C ILE A 55 8.03 -4.28 -8.63
N TRP A 56 7.49 -5.02 -9.59
CA TRP A 56 6.94 -6.35 -9.35
C TRP A 56 7.95 -7.30 -8.70
N LYS A 57 9.22 -7.28 -9.13
CA LYS A 57 10.28 -8.11 -8.55
C LYS A 57 10.50 -7.82 -7.06
N ASP A 58 10.79 -6.56 -6.70
CA ASP A 58 11.09 -6.17 -5.32
C ASP A 58 9.87 -6.39 -4.42
N ARG A 59 8.67 -6.13 -4.94
CA ARG A 59 7.42 -6.41 -4.24
C ARG A 59 7.28 -7.90 -3.90
N GLN A 60 7.55 -8.79 -4.86
CA GLN A 60 7.50 -10.23 -4.61
C GLN A 60 8.51 -10.69 -3.57
N GLU A 61 9.73 -10.15 -3.61
CA GLU A 61 10.75 -10.47 -2.63
C GLU A 61 10.29 -10.06 -1.22
N LYS A 62 9.70 -8.87 -1.08
CA LYS A 62 9.14 -8.36 0.18
C LYS A 62 7.92 -9.14 0.66
N GLU A 63 6.98 -9.48 -0.24
CA GLU A 63 5.81 -10.31 0.07
C GLU A 63 6.24 -11.70 0.54
N LYS A 64 7.27 -12.29 -0.07
CA LYS A 64 7.83 -13.58 0.36
C LYS A 64 8.51 -13.48 1.73
N ALA A 65 9.24 -12.38 1.97
CA ALA A 65 9.93 -12.15 3.24
C ALA A 65 8.97 -11.93 4.42
N ILE A 66 7.89 -11.15 4.23
CA ILE A 66 6.89 -10.92 5.30
C ILE A 66 6.15 -12.21 5.66
N LEU A 67 5.82 -13.05 4.66
CA LEU A 67 5.21 -14.36 4.91
C LEU A 67 6.17 -15.30 5.66
N ALA A 68 7.45 -15.33 5.25
CA ALA A 68 8.46 -16.18 5.89
C ALA A 68 8.65 -15.87 7.39
N VAL A 69 8.60 -14.58 7.79
CA VAL A 69 8.69 -14.23 9.22
C VAL A 69 7.42 -14.55 10.01
N CYS A 70 6.29 -14.70 9.33
CA CYS A 70 5.00 -15.05 9.93
C CYS A 70 4.77 -16.58 9.99
N GLU A 71 5.65 -17.39 9.41
CA GLU A 71 5.51 -18.85 9.45
C GLU A 71 5.50 -19.37 10.90
N GLN A 72 4.54 -20.25 11.18
CA GLN A 72 4.36 -20.87 12.49
C GLN A 72 4.55 -22.39 12.41
N ASP A 73 4.86 -22.99 13.56
CA ASP A 73 4.81 -24.44 13.78
C ASP A 73 3.38 -24.91 14.08
N GLU A 74 3.20 -26.22 14.29
CA GLU A 74 1.90 -26.83 14.60
C GLU A 74 1.29 -26.35 15.92
N ASN A 75 2.09 -25.74 16.79
CA ASN A 75 1.66 -25.19 18.08
C ASN A 75 1.36 -23.68 17.98
N GLY A 76 1.46 -23.07 16.80
CA GLY A 76 1.22 -21.64 16.57
C GLY A 76 2.39 -20.74 17.00
N ASN A 77 3.57 -21.29 17.28
CA ASN A 77 4.78 -20.52 17.57
C ASN A 77 5.49 -20.13 16.28
N TYR A 78 6.04 -18.92 16.22
CA TYR A 78 6.84 -18.52 15.05
C TYR A 78 8.06 -19.42 14.87
N LYS A 79 8.29 -19.91 13.65
CA LYS A 79 9.52 -20.65 13.34
C LYS A 79 10.75 -19.75 13.50
N ASN A 80 10.62 -18.49 13.11
CA ASN A 80 11.62 -17.46 13.35
C ASN A 80 11.24 -16.64 14.58
N GLN A 81 11.97 -16.82 15.67
CA GLN A 81 11.71 -16.15 16.96
C GLN A 81 12.30 -14.73 17.05
N ASN A 82 13.03 -14.27 16.03
CA ASN A 82 13.60 -12.92 16.05
C ASN A 82 12.50 -11.87 15.90
N GLY A 83 12.67 -10.75 16.62
CA GLY A 83 11.84 -9.57 16.44
C GLY A 83 12.02 -8.97 15.05
N CYS A 84 10.95 -8.36 14.53
CA CYS A 84 11.00 -7.59 13.29
C CYS A 84 9.97 -6.46 13.31
N ILE A 85 10.20 -5.44 12.48
CA ILE A 85 9.25 -4.36 12.23
C ILE A 85 8.91 -4.37 10.74
N TRP A 86 7.62 -4.42 10.43
CA TRP A 86 7.11 -4.27 9.07
C TRP A 86 6.23 -3.02 8.99
N VAL A 87 6.69 -2.01 8.26
CA VAL A 87 5.92 -0.81 7.96
C VAL A 87 5.16 -1.00 6.66
N CYS A 88 3.84 -0.92 6.72
CA CYS A 88 2.95 -1.27 5.63
C CYS A 88 1.89 -0.19 5.40
N THR A 89 1.27 -0.21 4.23
CA THR A 89 0.01 0.51 3.98
C THR A 89 -1.16 -0.46 3.95
N GLN A 90 -2.35 -0.02 3.50
CA GLN A 90 -3.58 -0.82 3.39
C GLN A 90 -3.42 -2.11 2.58
N LEU A 91 -2.32 -2.28 1.85
CA LEU A 91 -2.03 -3.49 1.08
C LEU A 91 -2.16 -4.77 1.92
N VAL A 92 -1.77 -4.73 3.21
CA VAL A 92 -1.84 -5.89 4.10
C VAL A 92 -3.25 -6.23 4.59
N GLU A 93 -4.25 -5.39 4.33
CA GLU A 93 -5.64 -5.60 4.78
C GLU A 93 -6.30 -6.77 4.04
N ALA A 94 -6.01 -6.97 2.75
CA ALA A 94 -6.70 -7.97 1.92
C ALA A 94 -5.79 -9.01 1.25
N SER A 95 -4.48 -8.73 1.10
CA SER A 95 -3.65 -9.50 0.15
C SER A 95 -2.76 -10.59 0.76
N LEU A 96 -2.53 -10.58 2.07
CA LEU A 96 -1.55 -11.48 2.71
C LEU A 96 -2.10 -12.14 3.97
N ASP A 97 -1.82 -13.44 4.13
CA ASP A 97 -2.12 -14.19 5.35
C ASP A 97 -0.99 -14.06 6.36
N ILE A 98 -0.88 -12.87 6.95
CA ILE A 98 0.16 -12.51 7.92
C ILE A 98 -0.36 -12.53 9.35
N ASP A 99 0.55 -12.73 10.29
CA ASP A 99 0.25 -12.80 11.71
C ASP A 99 1.38 -12.20 12.55
N PHE A 100 1.07 -11.15 13.31
CA PHE A 100 2.01 -10.37 14.11
C PHE A 100 1.64 -10.38 15.60
N ASP A 101 2.59 -9.97 16.45
CA ASP A 101 2.36 -9.85 17.90
C ASP A 101 1.70 -8.52 18.25
N TYR A 102 2.15 -7.42 17.63
CA TYR A 102 1.65 -6.06 17.88
C TYR A 102 1.26 -5.36 16.58
N LEU A 103 0.21 -4.55 16.63
CA LEU A 103 -0.18 -3.61 15.58
C LEU A 103 -0.10 -2.18 16.11
N PHE A 104 0.67 -1.36 15.41
CA PHE A 104 0.61 0.09 15.52
C PHE A 104 -0.02 0.62 14.24
N THR A 105 -1.14 1.33 14.33
CA THR A 105 -1.85 1.79 13.14
C THR A 105 -2.26 3.24 13.26
N GLU A 106 -2.23 3.96 12.14
CA GLU A 106 -2.97 5.21 12.03
C GLU A 106 -4.48 4.94 12.14
N ALA A 107 -5.22 5.89 12.70
CA ALA A 107 -6.68 5.85 12.73
C ALA A 107 -7.24 5.81 11.29
N SER A 108 -8.23 4.95 11.08
CA SER A 108 -8.99 4.80 9.84
C SER A 108 -10.45 4.48 10.17
N THR A 109 -11.26 4.18 9.15
CA THR A 109 -12.63 3.71 9.36
C THR A 109 -12.67 2.36 10.06
N ALA A 110 -13.76 2.05 10.77
CA ALA A 110 -13.82 0.90 11.67
C ALA A 110 -13.62 -0.43 10.93
N ASP A 111 -14.16 -0.56 9.72
CA ASP A 111 -13.94 -1.71 8.84
C ASP A 111 -12.45 -1.92 8.53
N SER A 112 -11.74 -0.87 8.14
CA SER A 112 -10.28 -0.94 7.88
C SER A 112 -9.51 -1.27 9.15
N LEU A 113 -9.80 -0.60 10.28
CA LEU A 113 -9.18 -0.91 11.58
C LEU A 113 -9.40 -2.38 11.97
N ILE A 114 -10.63 -2.87 11.85
CA ILE A 114 -10.97 -4.26 12.19
C ILE A 114 -10.24 -5.25 11.27
N GLN A 115 -10.09 -4.94 9.97
CA GLN A 115 -9.30 -5.76 9.04
C GLN A 115 -7.82 -5.80 9.44
N ARG A 116 -7.24 -4.65 9.80
CA ARG A 116 -5.86 -4.56 10.31
C ARG A 116 -5.68 -5.37 11.60
N MET A 117 -6.61 -5.26 12.55
CA MET A 117 -6.62 -6.05 13.79
C MET A 117 -6.65 -7.57 13.51
N GLY A 118 -7.25 -8.00 12.39
CA GLY A 118 -7.26 -9.39 11.96
C GLY A 118 -5.90 -9.94 11.49
N ARG A 119 -4.83 -9.14 11.55
CA ARG A 119 -3.43 -9.50 11.26
C ARG A 119 -2.57 -9.65 12.53
N VAL A 120 -3.18 -9.50 13.69
CA VAL A 120 -2.55 -9.68 15.00
C VAL A 120 -3.19 -10.87 15.67
N TRP A 121 -2.38 -11.78 16.19
CA TRP A 121 -2.90 -12.95 16.92
C TRP A 121 -3.92 -13.78 16.13
N ARG A 122 -3.70 -13.89 14.81
CA ARG A 122 -4.64 -14.44 13.83
C ARG A 122 -4.79 -15.96 13.89
N HIS A 123 -3.69 -16.70 14.05
CA HIS A 123 -3.67 -18.17 13.92
C HIS A 123 -3.69 -18.91 15.26
N ARG A 124 -4.09 -18.22 16.34
CA ARG A 124 -4.01 -18.75 17.70
C ARG A 124 -5.38 -19.25 18.12
N ASN A 125 -5.42 -20.44 18.71
CA ASN A 125 -6.64 -21.13 19.11
C ASN A 125 -7.00 -20.90 20.59
N TYR A 126 -6.30 -20.01 21.27
CA TYR A 126 -6.54 -19.60 22.66
C TYR A 126 -6.66 -18.08 22.75
N ASN A 127 -7.25 -17.62 23.84
CA ASN A 127 -7.43 -16.19 24.08
C ASN A 127 -6.10 -15.54 24.43
N TYR A 128 -5.87 -14.37 23.87
CA TYR A 128 -4.73 -13.52 24.22
C TYR A 128 -4.89 -12.98 25.64
N ASP A 129 -3.88 -13.18 26.48
CA ASP A 129 -3.84 -12.78 27.90
C ASP A 129 -2.71 -11.78 28.22
N GLY A 130 -2.06 -11.23 27.18
CA GLY A 130 -0.98 -10.27 27.31
C GLY A 130 -1.43 -8.82 27.47
N GLU A 131 -0.45 -7.91 27.45
CA GLU A 131 -0.66 -6.46 27.42
C GLU A 131 -1.31 -5.99 26.12
N GLU A 132 -1.76 -4.73 26.06
CA GLU A 132 -2.36 -4.15 24.86
C GLU A 132 -1.47 -4.34 23.61
N ASN A 133 -2.01 -5.02 22.61
CA ASN A 133 -1.28 -5.39 21.38
C ASN A 133 -1.76 -4.64 20.13
N ILE A 134 -2.76 -3.76 20.26
CA ILE A 134 -3.25 -2.91 19.19
C ILE A 134 -3.23 -1.46 19.68
N ILE A 135 -2.36 -0.65 19.06
CA ILE A 135 -2.17 0.76 19.37
C ILE A 135 -2.63 1.58 18.16
N ILE A 136 -3.54 2.52 18.38
CA ILE A 136 -4.11 3.37 17.33
C ILE A 136 -3.64 4.81 17.52
N ALA A 137 -2.84 5.32 16.59
CA ALA A 137 -2.46 6.72 16.53
C ALA A 137 -3.64 7.55 15.98
N THR A 138 -4.23 8.38 16.82
CA THR A 138 -5.44 9.16 16.50
C THR A 138 -5.18 10.53 15.89
N ASP A 139 -3.98 11.09 16.09
CA ASP A 139 -3.54 12.33 15.43
C ASP A 139 -3.07 12.00 14.01
N VAL A 140 -3.99 12.09 13.06
CA VAL A 140 -3.83 11.74 11.64
C VAL A 140 -4.38 12.84 10.73
N LYS A 141 -3.88 12.88 9.50
CA LYS A 141 -4.50 13.67 8.42
C LYS A 141 -5.61 12.85 7.75
N TYR A 142 -6.77 13.46 7.54
CA TYR A 142 -7.94 12.84 6.90
C TYR A 142 -7.88 12.95 5.37
N ILE A 143 -6.80 12.43 4.78
CA ILE A 143 -6.57 12.49 3.33
C ILE A 143 -7.27 11.32 2.62
N VAL A 144 -7.18 10.13 3.21
CA VAL A 144 -7.66 8.87 2.60
C VAL A 144 -9.08 8.54 3.04
N TYR A 145 -9.45 8.90 4.27
CA TYR A 145 -10.74 8.59 4.87
C TYR A 145 -11.42 9.87 5.33
N GLU A 146 -12.75 9.92 5.19
CA GLU A 146 -13.55 11.04 5.66
C GLU A 146 -13.42 11.21 7.19
N GLU A 147 -13.14 12.44 7.63
CA GLU A 147 -12.88 12.76 9.03
C GLU A 147 -13.98 12.28 9.99
N ILE A 148 -15.24 12.48 9.62
CA ILE A 148 -16.38 12.11 10.47
C ILE A 148 -16.45 10.60 10.70
N LEU A 149 -16.17 9.80 9.66
CA LEU A 149 -16.19 8.34 9.76
C LEU A 149 -15.03 7.84 10.61
N VAL A 150 -13.83 8.41 10.47
CA VAL A 150 -12.68 8.05 11.32
C VAL A 150 -12.98 8.37 12.79
N LYS A 151 -13.46 9.58 13.09
CA LYS A 151 -13.80 9.97 14.47
C LYS A 151 -14.87 9.06 15.08
N LYS A 152 -15.93 8.76 14.32
CA LYS A 152 -17.00 7.85 14.77
C LYS A 152 -16.51 6.43 14.98
N SER A 153 -15.60 5.97 14.12
CA SER A 153 -14.97 4.65 14.26
C SER A 153 -14.21 4.52 15.58
N ILE A 154 -13.37 5.51 15.91
CA ILE A 154 -12.63 5.52 17.18
C ILE A 154 -13.58 5.61 18.39
N GLU A 155 -14.60 6.48 18.32
CA GLU A 155 -15.62 6.60 19.37
C GLU A 155 -16.34 5.27 19.63
N MET A 156 -16.77 4.60 18.56
CA MET A 156 -17.52 3.34 18.65
C MET A 156 -16.65 2.18 19.12
N ILE A 157 -15.40 2.10 18.66
CA ILE A 157 -14.43 1.11 19.18
C ILE A 157 -14.25 1.32 20.67
N GLY A 158 -13.96 2.54 21.12
CA GLY A 158 -13.76 2.87 22.54
C GLY A 158 -14.96 2.52 23.42
N LYS A 159 -16.19 2.79 22.95
CA LYS A 159 -17.43 2.45 23.67
C LYS A 159 -17.70 0.95 23.79
N ASN A 160 -17.16 0.16 22.87
CA ASN A 160 -17.38 -1.28 22.80
C ASN A 160 -16.21 -2.11 23.37
N LEU A 161 -15.23 -1.45 23.98
CA LEU A 161 -14.18 -2.15 24.74
C LEU A 161 -14.78 -2.72 26.03
N ASN A 162 -14.61 -4.01 26.23
CA ASN A 162 -14.93 -4.69 27.49
C ASN A 162 -13.61 -5.07 28.16
N ASP A 163 -13.27 -4.42 29.27
CA ASP A 163 -11.97 -4.58 29.95
C ASP A 163 -10.77 -4.52 28.98
N LYS A 164 -10.80 -3.54 28.07
CA LYS A 164 -9.82 -3.30 26.98
C LYS A 164 -9.85 -4.30 25.82
N PHE A 165 -10.70 -5.32 25.85
CA PHE A 165 -10.89 -6.25 24.73
C PHE A 165 -12.01 -5.80 23.79
N LEU A 166 -11.78 -5.97 22.48
CA LEU A 166 -12.80 -5.78 21.45
C LEU A 166 -13.28 -7.13 20.92
N LEU A 167 -14.47 -7.57 21.35
CA LEU A 167 -15.04 -8.87 20.99
C LEU A 167 -15.52 -8.90 19.53
N SER A 168 -15.47 -10.08 18.90
CA SER A 168 -15.88 -10.27 17.49
C SER A 168 -17.33 -9.88 17.19
N GLN A 169 -18.24 -10.01 18.15
CA GLN A 169 -19.63 -9.55 18.00
C GLN A 169 -19.71 -8.03 17.90
N ALA A 170 -18.97 -7.32 18.76
CA ALA A 170 -18.91 -5.87 18.75
C ALA A 170 -18.32 -5.34 17.43
N LYS A 171 -17.27 -5.98 16.90
CA LYS A 171 -16.65 -5.61 15.60
C LYS A 171 -17.69 -5.51 14.48
N ARG A 172 -18.55 -6.52 14.32
CA ARG A 172 -19.62 -6.51 13.29
C ARG A 172 -20.69 -5.46 13.56
N GLY A 173 -21.07 -5.27 14.82
CA GLY A 173 -22.02 -4.23 15.22
C GLY A 173 -21.52 -2.84 14.84
N ILE A 174 -20.25 -2.54 15.13
CA ILE A 174 -19.63 -1.25 14.83
C ILE A 174 -19.69 -0.94 13.33
N VAL A 175 -19.28 -1.89 12.47
CA VAL A 175 -19.31 -1.66 11.01
C VAL A 175 -20.73 -1.42 10.50
N LYS A 176 -21.70 -2.21 10.98
CA LYS A 176 -23.11 -2.07 10.60
C LYS A 176 -23.67 -0.70 11.01
N GLU A 177 -23.35 -0.24 12.20
CA GLU A 177 -23.79 1.05 12.70
C GLU A 177 -23.10 2.21 11.97
N LEU A 178 -21.78 2.12 11.73
CA LEU A 178 -20.99 3.16 11.07
C LEU A 178 -21.55 3.51 9.69
N TYR A 179 -21.90 2.49 8.89
CA TYR A 179 -22.42 2.66 7.53
C TYR A 179 -23.94 2.60 7.43
N SER A 180 -24.66 2.68 8.56
CA SER A 180 -26.11 2.75 8.50
C SER A 180 -26.57 4.08 7.90
N GLU A 181 -27.54 4.02 6.99
CA GLU A 181 -28.06 5.19 6.28
C GLU A 181 -28.50 6.32 7.21
N ASN A 182 -29.16 5.96 8.32
CA ASN A 182 -29.61 6.91 9.34
C ASN A 182 -28.42 7.66 9.98
N ASN A 183 -27.37 6.94 10.35
CA ASN A 183 -26.19 7.54 10.99
C ASN A 183 -25.41 8.41 9.99
N LEU A 184 -25.21 7.93 8.76
CA LEU A 184 -24.53 8.70 7.71
C LEU A 184 -25.22 10.03 7.44
N LYS A 185 -26.56 10.01 7.30
CA LYS A 185 -27.38 11.22 7.13
C LYS A 185 -27.31 12.13 8.37
N GLN A 186 -27.43 11.57 9.57
CA GLN A 186 -27.38 12.33 10.82
C GLN A 186 -26.02 13.02 11.02
N TRP A 187 -24.92 12.37 10.65
CA TRP A 187 -23.56 12.90 10.81
C TRP A 187 -23.13 13.82 9.66
N GLY A 188 -23.95 13.95 8.61
CA GLY A 188 -23.62 14.73 7.43
C GLY A 188 -22.44 14.16 6.65
N SER A 189 -22.27 12.84 6.65
CA SER A 189 -21.21 12.16 5.89
C SER A 189 -21.50 12.24 4.40
N LYS A 190 -20.46 12.49 3.61
CA LYS A 190 -20.50 12.50 2.14
C LYS A 190 -20.47 11.10 1.53
N TYR A 191 -20.34 10.05 2.36
CA TYR A 191 -20.17 8.68 1.91
C TYR A 191 -21.25 8.23 0.91
N LEU A 192 -22.53 8.53 1.18
CA LEU A 192 -23.62 8.14 0.28
C LEU A 192 -23.56 8.89 -1.05
N GLU A 193 -23.25 10.19 -1.03
CA GLU A 193 -23.11 11.00 -2.25
C GLU A 193 -21.92 10.51 -3.10
N GLU A 194 -20.80 10.19 -2.46
CA GLU A 194 -19.64 9.61 -3.14
C GLU A 194 -19.96 8.23 -3.69
N TRP A 195 -20.63 7.37 -2.92
CA TRP A 195 -21.05 6.03 -3.35
C TRP A 195 -21.95 6.10 -4.59
N GLU A 196 -23.00 6.93 -4.58
CA GLU A 196 -23.88 7.13 -5.72
C GLU A 196 -23.11 7.62 -6.95
N LYS A 197 -22.12 8.51 -6.76
CA LYS A 197 -21.23 8.94 -7.84
C LYS A 197 -20.43 7.78 -8.42
N TYR A 198 -19.85 6.91 -7.58
CA TYR A 198 -19.11 5.72 -8.04
C TYR A 198 -20.01 4.71 -8.74
N GLU A 199 -21.19 4.45 -8.19
CA GLU A 199 -22.17 3.51 -8.74
C GLU A 199 -22.65 3.98 -10.11
N ASN A 200 -23.06 5.25 -10.24
CA ASN A 200 -23.44 5.85 -11.51
C ASN A 200 -22.31 5.75 -12.53
N MET A 201 -21.07 5.99 -12.11
CA MET A 201 -19.90 5.89 -12.97
C MET A 201 -19.63 4.46 -13.45
N ILE A 202 -19.71 3.45 -12.58
CA ILE A 202 -19.58 2.03 -12.96
C ILE A 202 -20.68 1.64 -13.95
N ASN A 203 -21.93 2.06 -13.67
CA ASN A 203 -23.09 1.77 -14.51
C ASN A 203 -23.05 2.47 -15.88
N SER A 204 -22.28 3.56 -16.01
CA SER A 204 -22.11 4.32 -17.26
C SER A 204 -21.10 3.69 -18.23
N GLY A 205 -20.37 2.64 -17.81
CA GLY A 205 -19.35 1.97 -18.62
C GLY A 205 -18.10 2.83 -18.91
N TRP A 206 -17.30 2.42 -19.90
CA TRP A 206 -15.99 3.03 -20.20
C TRP A 206 -16.04 4.48 -20.71
N ASN A 207 -17.20 4.95 -21.19
CA ASN A 207 -17.36 6.28 -21.79
C ASN A 207 -17.15 7.42 -20.78
N PHE A 208 -17.36 7.16 -19.49
CA PHE A 208 -17.27 8.17 -18.43
C PHE A 208 -15.85 8.31 -17.84
N ILE A 209 -14.94 7.35 -18.04
CA ILE A 209 -13.56 7.39 -17.52
C ILE A 209 -12.77 8.60 -18.09
N LEU A 210 -13.22 9.13 -19.22
CA LEU A 210 -12.65 10.33 -19.85
C LEU A 210 -13.11 11.64 -19.17
N GLU A 211 -14.10 11.62 -18.29
CA GLU A 211 -14.55 12.81 -17.58
C GLU A 211 -13.61 13.19 -16.42
N GLU A 212 -13.35 14.48 -16.28
CA GLU A 212 -12.45 15.04 -15.26
C GLU A 212 -12.89 14.67 -13.82
N ASN A 213 -14.20 14.49 -13.61
CA ASN A 213 -14.77 14.07 -12.33
C ASN A 213 -14.55 12.58 -12.01
N ALA A 214 -14.43 11.73 -13.02
CA ALA A 214 -14.09 10.31 -12.88
C ALA A 214 -12.62 10.12 -12.51
N GLN A 215 -11.74 10.93 -13.10
CA GLN A 215 -10.31 10.94 -12.79
C GLN A 215 -10.00 11.40 -11.35
N LYS A 216 -10.83 12.28 -10.78
CA LYS A 216 -10.76 12.63 -9.35
C LYS A 216 -11.15 11.46 -8.45
N ALA A 217 -12.25 10.79 -8.77
CA ALA A 217 -12.83 9.74 -7.94
C ALA A 217 -11.96 8.47 -7.97
N PHE A 218 -11.38 8.14 -9.12
CA PHE A 218 -10.49 7.01 -9.29
C PHE A 218 -9.00 7.36 -9.15
N ARG A 219 -8.67 8.53 -8.60
CA ARG A 219 -7.29 9.04 -8.53
C ARG A 219 -6.31 8.03 -7.94
N ASP A 220 -6.72 7.37 -6.86
CA ASP A 220 -5.88 6.40 -6.14
C ASP A 220 -6.15 4.94 -6.55
N VAL A 221 -7.17 4.72 -7.39
CA VAL A 221 -7.57 3.39 -7.88
C VAL A 221 -6.94 3.09 -9.24
N MET A 222 -6.93 4.08 -10.14
CA MET A 222 -6.43 3.92 -11.49
C MET A 222 -4.93 4.16 -11.53
N SER A 223 -4.21 3.07 -11.80
CA SER A 223 -2.77 3.08 -12.00
C SER A 223 -2.42 2.57 -13.39
N ILE A 224 -1.28 3.02 -13.89
CA ILE A 224 -0.65 2.48 -15.08
C ILE A 224 0.68 1.84 -14.69
N GLU A 225 1.02 0.72 -15.31
CA GLU A 225 2.29 0.06 -15.07
C GLU A 225 3.40 0.71 -15.91
N LEU A 226 4.40 1.27 -15.24
CA LEU A 226 5.54 1.95 -15.88
C LEU A 226 6.85 1.45 -15.30
N ILE A 227 7.97 1.76 -15.96
CA ILE A 227 9.29 1.28 -15.55
C ILE A 227 10.13 2.46 -15.05
N PRO A 228 10.75 2.39 -13.86
CA PRO A 228 11.66 3.43 -13.39
C PRO A 228 12.84 3.66 -14.35
N ALA A 229 13.22 4.93 -14.54
CA ALA A 229 14.26 5.33 -15.49
C ALA A 229 15.61 4.61 -15.29
N LYS A 230 15.93 4.23 -14.03
CA LYS A 230 17.17 3.51 -13.70
C LYS A 230 17.33 2.19 -14.45
N TYR A 231 16.22 1.54 -14.84
CA TYR A 231 16.23 0.25 -15.54
C TYR A 231 16.10 0.38 -17.06
N LYS A 232 16.19 1.60 -17.61
CA LYS A 232 15.95 1.86 -19.04
C LYS A 232 16.87 1.01 -19.93
N GLN A 233 18.14 0.90 -19.58
CA GLN A 233 19.13 0.19 -20.41
C GLN A 233 18.81 -1.30 -20.51
N GLU A 234 18.47 -1.93 -19.38
CA GLU A 234 18.07 -3.34 -19.30
C GLU A 234 16.82 -3.61 -20.15
N ILE A 235 15.88 -2.68 -20.19
CA ILE A 235 14.67 -2.81 -21.03
C ILE A 235 14.99 -2.62 -22.51
N GLU A 236 15.86 -1.69 -22.87
CA GLU A 236 16.30 -1.52 -24.25
C GLU A 236 17.01 -2.76 -24.79
N ASP A 237 17.84 -3.42 -23.97
CA ASP A 237 18.52 -4.66 -24.36
C ASP A 237 17.54 -5.82 -24.55
N ASN A 238 16.55 -5.96 -23.66
CA ASN A 238 15.44 -6.90 -23.83
C ASN A 238 14.64 -6.63 -25.12
N LEU A 239 14.40 -5.36 -25.45
CA LEU A 239 13.69 -4.97 -26.67
C LEU A 239 14.51 -5.24 -27.94
N ARG A 240 15.84 -5.06 -27.90
CA ARG A 240 16.75 -5.43 -28.99
C ARG A 240 16.70 -6.94 -29.23
N GLU A 241 16.75 -7.74 -28.17
CA GLU A 241 16.59 -9.20 -28.27
C GLU A 241 15.22 -9.55 -28.88
N LEU A 242 14.14 -8.94 -28.39
CA LEU A 242 12.79 -9.18 -28.89
C LEU A 242 12.65 -8.88 -30.38
N ASN A 243 13.21 -7.76 -30.85
CA ASN A 243 13.19 -7.37 -32.25
C ASN A 243 14.05 -8.29 -33.14
N SER A 244 15.12 -8.90 -32.59
CA SER A 244 15.96 -9.84 -33.33
C SER A 244 15.28 -11.19 -33.61
N LEU A 245 14.22 -11.54 -32.87
CA LEU A 245 13.50 -12.82 -33.02
C LEU A 245 12.83 -12.97 -34.40
N SER A 246 12.47 -11.87 -35.07
CA SER A 246 11.88 -11.91 -36.42
C SER A 246 12.89 -12.44 -37.44
N ASN A 247 14.16 -12.07 -37.30
CA ASN A 247 15.26 -12.39 -38.22
C ASN A 247 15.97 -13.73 -37.92
N GLY A 248 15.66 -14.37 -36.80
CA GLY A 248 16.27 -15.63 -36.40
C GLY A 248 15.67 -16.88 -37.08
N ASN A 249 16.52 -17.87 -37.33
CA ASN A 249 16.16 -19.24 -37.75
C ASN A 249 15.54 -20.04 -36.58
N PHE A 250 14.47 -19.51 -35.99
CA PHE A 250 13.71 -20.20 -34.95
C PHE A 250 12.40 -20.71 -35.52
N SER A 251 11.93 -21.86 -35.03
CA SER A 251 10.55 -22.30 -35.25
C SER A 251 9.56 -21.30 -34.64
N ASN A 252 8.30 -21.35 -35.08
CA ASN A 252 7.25 -20.48 -34.56
C ASN A 252 7.02 -20.67 -33.05
N GLU A 253 7.15 -21.89 -32.55
CA GLU A 253 7.00 -22.20 -31.12
C GLU A 253 8.13 -21.61 -30.29
N GLU A 254 9.38 -21.74 -30.74
CA GLU A 254 10.54 -21.15 -30.07
C GLU A 254 10.47 -19.62 -30.04
N LYS A 255 10.05 -18.98 -31.14
CA LYS A 255 9.83 -17.53 -31.19
C LYS A 255 8.79 -17.10 -30.16
N ARG A 256 7.69 -17.85 -30.02
CA ARG A 256 6.63 -17.57 -29.03
C ARG A 256 7.13 -17.72 -27.60
N LEU A 257 7.89 -18.77 -27.31
CA LEU A 257 8.43 -19.03 -25.97
C LEU A 257 9.43 -17.93 -25.57
N LYS A 258 10.39 -17.61 -26.44
CA LYS A 258 11.37 -16.54 -26.19
C LYS A 258 10.70 -15.19 -25.99
N ARG A 259 9.76 -14.82 -26.86
CA ARG A 259 8.96 -13.59 -26.69
C ARG A 259 8.27 -13.54 -25.33
N THR A 260 7.64 -14.65 -24.92
CA THR A 260 6.94 -14.71 -23.63
C THR A 260 7.91 -14.53 -22.46
N ASN A 261 9.09 -15.15 -22.52
CA ASN A 261 10.11 -15.01 -21.49
C ASN A 261 10.64 -13.57 -21.40
N ILE A 262 10.97 -12.94 -22.53
CA ILE A 262 11.43 -11.54 -22.55
C ILE A 262 10.37 -10.61 -21.97
N LEU A 263 9.10 -10.77 -22.35
CA LEU A 263 8.02 -9.94 -21.79
C LEU A 263 7.83 -10.17 -20.28
N LYS A 264 8.01 -11.40 -19.78
CA LYS A 264 8.03 -11.69 -18.34
C LYS A 264 9.21 -11.02 -17.63
N GLU A 265 10.39 -10.99 -18.26
CA GLU A 265 11.55 -10.27 -17.71
C GLU A 265 11.29 -8.77 -17.64
N ILE A 266 10.69 -8.17 -18.66
CA ILE A 266 10.31 -6.75 -18.64
C ILE A 266 9.26 -6.46 -17.54
N GLN A 267 8.28 -7.35 -17.36
CA GLN A 267 7.23 -7.20 -16.33
C GLN A 267 7.79 -7.06 -14.92
N LYS A 268 8.93 -7.71 -14.62
CA LYS A 268 9.59 -7.63 -13.31
C LYS A 268 9.96 -6.20 -12.89
N TYR A 269 10.22 -5.33 -13.87
CA TYR A 269 10.64 -3.94 -13.66
C TYR A 269 9.49 -2.92 -13.70
N LYS A 270 8.25 -3.39 -13.90
CA LYS A 270 7.09 -2.51 -13.88
C LYS A 270 6.63 -2.22 -12.45
N VAL A 271 6.29 -0.97 -12.19
CA VAL A 271 5.69 -0.45 -10.96
C VAL A 271 4.34 0.19 -11.30
N PRO A 272 3.28 -0.04 -10.51
CA PRO A 272 2.02 0.67 -10.67
C PRO A 272 2.17 2.13 -10.24
N VAL A 273 1.82 3.05 -11.13
CA VAL A 273 1.87 4.50 -10.88
C VAL A 273 0.47 5.08 -11.02
N PRO A 274 -0.08 5.69 -9.94
CA PRO A 274 -1.35 6.42 -10.02
C PRO A 274 -1.37 7.45 -11.17
N ILE A 275 -2.44 7.48 -11.95
CA ILE A 275 -2.53 8.29 -13.18
C ILE A 275 -2.33 9.80 -12.91
N TYR A 276 -2.75 10.30 -11.76
CA TYR A 276 -2.57 11.72 -11.45
C TYR A 276 -1.10 12.13 -11.33
N LEU A 277 -0.22 11.21 -10.91
CA LEU A 277 1.22 11.47 -10.78
C LEU A 277 1.91 11.63 -12.11
N ILE A 278 1.29 11.19 -13.21
CA ILE A 278 1.79 11.35 -14.59
C ILE A 278 0.99 12.40 -15.38
N ASN A 279 0.18 13.21 -14.70
CA ASN A 279 -0.53 14.32 -15.35
C ASN A 279 0.49 15.42 -15.74
N PRO A 280 0.53 15.90 -17.00
CA PRO A 280 1.47 16.94 -17.44
C PRO A 280 1.48 18.23 -16.59
N LYS A 281 0.32 18.65 -16.06
CA LYS A 281 0.23 19.84 -15.18
C LYS A 281 0.91 19.59 -13.83
N VAL A 282 0.61 18.43 -13.23
CA VAL A 282 1.18 18.00 -11.95
C VAL A 282 2.68 17.81 -12.08
N THR A 283 3.13 17.16 -13.16
CA THR A 283 4.53 16.82 -13.39
C THR A 283 5.39 18.02 -13.75
N GLN A 284 4.84 19.01 -14.47
CA GLN A 284 5.50 20.30 -14.64
C GLN A 284 5.77 20.99 -13.29
N ARG A 285 4.85 20.88 -12.32
CA ARG A 285 5.00 21.47 -10.98
C ARG A 285 5.99 20.68 -10.12
N LEU A 286 5.87 19.34 -10.08
CA LEU A 286 6.64 18.50 -9.17
C LEU A 286 8.06 18.20 -9.64
N ILE A 287 8.22 17.91 -10.93
CA ILE A 287 9.47 17.42 -11.51
C ILE A 287 9.99 18.28 -12.67
N ASN A 288 9.41 19.46 -12.87
CA ASN A 288 9.80 20.43 -13.91
C ASN A 288 9.89 19.81 -15.32
N SER A 289 8.97 18.90 -15.65
CA SER A 289 8.91 18.22 -16.95
C SER A 289 7.48 18.09 -17.44
N LYS A 290 7.24 18.38 -18.72
CA LYS A 290 5.95 18.12 -19.41
C LYS A 290 5.85 16.71 -19.98
N GLN A 291 6.94 15.95 -19.96
CA GLN A 291 7.02 14.58 -20.47
C GLN A 291 7.30 13.62 -19.30
N PRO A 292 6.26 13.11 -18.65
CA PRO A 292 6.41 12.20 -17.51
C PRO A 292 6.73 10.78 -17.92
N ILE A 293 6.45 10.41 -19.18
CA ILE A 293 6.62 9.06 -19.71
C ILE A 293 7.31 9.12 -21.08
N GLU A 294 8.31 8.28 -21.26
CA GLU A 294 8.93 7.96 -22.55
C GLU A 294 8.47 6.56 -22.99
N TRP A 295 7.73 6.46 -24.08
CA TRP A 295 7.24 5.18 -24.60
C TRP A 295 8.29 4.53 -25.51
N LEU A 296 8.89 3.42 -25.06
CA LEU A 296 9.80 2.63 -25.88
C LEU A 296 9.05 1.69 -26.84
N ASN A 297 7.90 1.16 -26.40
CA ASN A 297 7.04 0.34 -27.24
C ASN A 297 5.58 0.43 -26.79
N LYS A 298 4.72 1.04 -27.62
CA LYS A 298 3.30 1.20 -27.30
C LYS A 298 2.50 -0.10 -27.44
N ASN A 299 2.90 -1.01 -28.33
CA ASN A 299 2.18 -2.27 -28.55
C ASN A 299 2.29 -3.22 -27.36
N TYR A 300 3.37 -3.12 -26.59
CA TYR A 300 3.59 -3.90 -25.37
C TYR A 300 3.44 -3.07 -24.09
N GLU A 301 2.97 -1.83 -24.21
CA GLU A 301 2.79 -0.89 -23.09
C GLU A 301 4.08 -0.74 -22.25
N ILE A 302 5.21 -0.54 -22.93
CA ILE A 302 6.52 -0.35 -22.31
C ILE A 302 6.82 1.15 -22.27
N GLY A 303 6.45 1.76 -21.15
CA GLY A 303 6.71 3.16 -20.82
C GLY A 303 7.75 3.30 -19.71
N ILE A 304 8.74 4.17 -19.93
CA ILE A 304 9.76 4.55 -18.96
C ILE A 304 9.33 5.84 -18.27
N LEU A 305 9.37 5.86 -16.94
CA LEU A 305 9.16 7.07 -16.16
C LEU A 305 10.27 8.09 -16.43
N ASN A 306 9.94 9.38 -16.32
CA ASN A 306 10.95 10.42 -16.37
C ASN A 306 12.04 10.19 -15.31
N LYS A 307 13.30 10.52 -15.62
CA LYS A 307 14.45 10.35 -14.71
C LYS A 307 14.32 11.07 -13.36
N ASN A 308 13.44 12.05 -13.27
CA ASN A 308 13.14 12.78 -12.04
C ASN A 308 12.18 12.02 -11.11
N TYR A 309 11.61 10.89 -11.55
CA TYR A 309 11.00 9.90 -10.65
C TYR A 309 12.10 9.01 -10.09
N GLU A 310 12.37 9.15 -8.80
CA GLU A 310 13.37 8.36 -8.11
C GLU A 310 12.81 6.98 -7.74
N TYR A 311 13.68 5.98 -7.76
CA TYR A 311 13.35 4.63 -7.31
C TYR A 311 14.50 4.04 -6.51
N ASP A 312 14.18 3.58 -5.31
CA ASP A 312 15.06 2.88 -4.39
C ASP A 312 14.55 1.46 -4.18
N GLU A 313 15.44 0.47 -4.14
CA GLU A 313 15.04 -0.96 -4.05
C GLU A 313 14.44 -1.31 -2.68
N ASN A 314 14.78 -0.54 -1.64
CA ASN A 314 14.27 -0.74 -0.29
C ASN A 314 12.99 0.05 -0.02
N LEU A 315 12.85 1.25 -0.60
CA LEU A 315 11.72 2.17 -0.38
C LEU A 315 10.72 2.22 -1.54
N GLY A 316 11.03 1.68 -2.72
CA GLY A 316 10.21 1.74 -3.92
C GLY A 316 10.36 3.08 -4.63
N LEU A 317 9.31 3.57 -5.30
CA LEU A 317 9.32 4.95 -5.82
C LEU A 317 9.53 5.94 -4.66
N THR A 318 10.31 7.00 -4.87
CA THR A 318 10.64 8.02 -3.86
C THR A 318 10.63 9.43 -4.46
N GLY A 319 11.01 10.44 -3.67
CA GLY A 319 11.20 11.82 -4.09
C GLY A 319 9.91 12.66 -4.11
N LYS A 320 9.95 13.81 -4.80
CA LYS A 320 8.88 14.82 -4.84
C LYS A 320 7.51 14.30 -5.26
N VAL A 321 7.49 13.17 -5.97
CA VAL A 321 6.29 12.49 -6.45
C VAL A 321 5.54 11.79 -5.30
N ILE A 322 6.26 11.32 -4.28
CA ILE A 322 5.65 10.76 -3.05
C ILE A 322 5.18 11.88 -2.13
N GLU A 323 5.94 12.97 -2.06
CA GLU A 323 5.56 14.15 -1.28
C GLU A 323 4.21 14.76 -1.72
N ALA A 324 3.82 14.56 -2.99
CA ALA A 324 2.57 15.02 -3.56
C ALA A 324 1.31 14.29 -3.06
N GLU A 325 1.43 13.15 -2.36
CA GLU A 325 0.27 12.44 -1.77
C GLU A 325 -0.54 13.34 -0.82
N GLU A 326 0.11 14.32 -0.17
CA GLU A 326 -0.57 15.21 0.79
C GLU A 326 -0.96 16.57 0.22
N VAL A 327 -0.37 16.99 -0.90
CA VAL A 327 -0.46 18.38 -1.39
C VAL A 327 -1.67 18.58 -2.31
N ASP A 328 -2.16 17.51 -2.95
CA ASP A 328 -3.12 17.61 -4.06
C ASP A 328 -4.52 17.08 -3.78
N SER A 329 -4.76 16.51 -2.60
CA SER A 329 -6.10 16.07 -2.19
C SER A 329 -7.09 17.23 -2.06
N ALA A 330 -6.61 18.44 -1.72
CA ALA A 330 -7.46 19.61 -1.55
C ALA A 330 -7.44 20.62 -2.73
N ASN A 331 -6.32 20.78 -3.46
CA ASN A 331 -6.07 21.99 -4.27
C ASN A 331 -5.48 21.78 -5.68
N ILE A 332 -5.66 20.61 -6.30
CA ILE A 332 -5.53 20.50 -7.76
C ILE A 332 -6.87 20.11 -8.34
N ILE A 333 -7.69 21.12 -8.60
CA ILE A 333 -8.15 21.48 -9.95
C ILE A 333 -8.19 23.00 -10.06
#